data_AF-A0A8B9NIJ7-F1
#
_entry.id   AF-A0A8B9NIJ7-F1
#
_cell.length_a   1.000
_cell.length_b   1.000
_cell.length_c   1.000
_cell.angle_alpha   90.00
_cell.angle_beta   90.00
_cell.angle_gamma   90.00
#
_symmetry.space_group_name_H-M   'P 1'
#
loop_
_entity.id
_entity.type
_entity.pdbx_description
1 polymer ?
#
loop_
_entity_poly.entity_id
_entity_poly.type
_entity_poly.pdbx_seq_one_letter_code
_entity_poly.pdbx_strand_id
1 'polypeptide(L)' 'MAARRVAIIGAGASGLCALKCCLDEGLVPTCFERSGDIGGLWRFEVSMARHQAGQAGSPGVPGQH' A
#
# COMPACT_ATOMS: atom_id res chain seq x y z
N MET A 1 29.76 -12.59 -9.09
CA MET A 1 28.54 -13.37 -8.77
C MET A 1 27.34 -12.66 -9.36
N ALA A 2 26.32 -13.38 -9.84
CA ALA A 2 25.08 -12.77 -10.28
C ALA A 2 24.24 -12.34 -9.07
N ALA A 3 23.74 -11.10 -9.05
CA ALA A 3 22.92 -10.60 -7.96
C ALA A 3 21.54 -11.28 -7.97
N ARG A 4 21.04 -11.66 -6.77
CA ARG A 4 19.77 -12.40 -6.65
C ARG A 4 18.59 -11.43 -6.72
N ARG A 5 17.62 -11.76 -7.56
CA ARG A 5 16.39 -10.99 -7.74
C ARG A 5 15.34 -11.38 -6.70
N VAL A 6 14.69 -10.39 -6.10
CA VAL A 6 13.68 -10.59 -5.04
C VAL A 6 12.40 -9.85 -5.39
N ALA A 7 11.26 -10.54 -5.36
CA ALA A 7 9.95 -9.90 -5.49
C ALA A 7 9.38 -9.60 -4.10
N ILE A 8 8.97 -8.35 -3.88
CA ILE A 8 8.30 -7.89 -2.65
C ILE A 8 6.86 -7.57 -3.01
N ILE A 9 5.90 -8.16 -2.29
CA ILE A 9 4.47 -7.95 -2.52
C ILE A 9 3.90 -7.10 -1.39
N GLY A 10 3.52 -5.86 -1.72
CA GLY A 10 3.04 -4.82 -0.82
C GLY A 10 4.14 -3.81 -0.44
N ALA A 11 3.86 -2.53 -0.58
CA ALA A 11 4.71 -1.41 -0.16
C ALA A 11 4.20 -0.75 1.13
N GLY A 12 3.71 -1.57 2.07
CA GLY A 12 3.46 -1.18 3.46
C GLY A 12 4.74 -1.19 4.31
N ALA A 13 4.59 -0.97 5.62
CA ALA A 13 5.74 -0.91 6.54
C ALA A 13 6.67 -2.13 6.47
N SER A 14 6.11 -3.34 6.41
CA SER A 14 6.89 -4.58 6.29
C SER A 14 7.60 -4.70 4.94
N GLY A 15 6.93 -4.36 3.84
CA GLY A 15 7.50 -4.44 2.50
C GLY A 15 8.62 -3.42 2.26
N LEU A 16 8.46 -2.19 2.76
CA LEU A 16 9.51 -1.16 2.70
C LEU A 16 10.73 -1.55 3.55
N CYS A 17 10.52 -2.16 4.71
CA CYS A 17 11.59 -2.71 5.53
C CYS A 17 12.34 -3.82 4.78
N ALA A 18 11.61 -4.79 4.22
CA ALA A 18 12.20 -5.86 3.41
C ALA A 18 12.99 -5.32 2.21
N LEU A 19 12.49 -4.26 1.56
CA LEU A 19 13.18 -3.60 0.45
C LEU A 19 14.51 -3.01 0.89
N LYS A 20 14.53 -2.28 2.02
CA LYS A 20 15.77 -1.72 2.57
C LYS A 20 16.79 -2.82 2.89
N CYS A 21 16.37 -3.87 3.59
CA CYS A 21 17.25 -4.99 3.92
C CYS A 21 17.78 -5.69 2.65
N CYS A 22 16.97 -5.85 1.62
CA CYS A 22 17.43 -6.41 0.34
C CYS A 22 18.55 -5.56 -0.28
N LEU A 23 18.42 -4.24 -0.26
CA LEU A 23 19.44 -3.34 -0.80
C LEU A 23 20.74 -3.39 0.02
N ASP A 24 20.63 -3.44 1.35
CA ASP A 24 21.80 -3.51 2.24
C ASP A 24 22.61 -4.80 2.04
N GLU A 25 21.92 -5.90 1.74
CA GLU A 25 22.52 -7.21 1.45
C GLU A 25 22.97 -7.36 -0.02
N GLY A 26 22.89 -6.30 -0.84
CA GLY A 26 23.30 -6.32 -2.25
C GLY A 26 22.40 -7.15 -3.17
N LEU A 27 21.14 -7.37 -2.77
CA LEU A 27 20.12 -8.03 -3.60
C LEU A 27 19.47 -7.03 -4.57
N VAL A 28 18.74 -7.54 -5.57
CA VAL A 28 18.00 -6.73 -6.56
C VAL A 28 16.50 -6.88 -6.33
N PRO A 29 15.88 -6.05 -5.46
CA PRO A 29 14.45 -6.14 -5.20
C PRO A 29 13.61 -5.50 -6.30
N THR A 30 12.39 -6.00 -6.48
CA THR A 30 11.30 -5.35 -7.22
C THR A 30 10.07 -5.39 -6.34
N CYS A 31 9.50 -4.22 -6.05
CA CYS A 31 8.32 -4.08 -5.19
C CYS A 31 7.07 -3.89 -6.04
N PHE A 32 6.03 -4.64 -5.71
CA PHE A 32 4.71 -4.55 -6.32
C PHE A 32 3.73 -4.06 -5.28
N GLU A 33 3.11 -2.90 -5.52
CA GLU A 33 2.07 -2.33 -4.68
C GLU A 33 0.80 -2.23 -5.51
N ARG A 34 -0.33 -2.66 -4.91
CA ARG A 34 -1.63 -2.64 -5.59
C ARG A 34 -2.15 -1.22 -5.75
N SER A 35 -1.93 -0.39 -4.74
CA SER A 35 -2.40 0.99 -4.72
C SER A 35 -1.48 1.92 -5.52
N GLY A 36 -1.93 3.15 -5.74
CA GLY A 36 -1.19 4.11 -6.59
C GLY A 36 0.06 4.71 -5.96
N ASP A 37 0.40 4.35 -4.73
CA ASP A 37 1.50 4.93 -3.96
C ASP A 37 1.90 3.98 -2.81
N ILE A 38 2.92 4.31 -2.02
CA ILE A 38 3.42 3.51 -0.89
C ILE A 38 2.77 3.88 0.45
N GLY A 39 3.05 3.09 1.49
CA GLY A 39 2.65 3.39 2.88
C GLY A 39 1.67 2.38 3.46
N GLY A 40 1.00 1.56 2.64
CA GLY A 40 0.04 0.55 3.12
C GLY A 40 -1.00 1.18 4.04
N LEU A 41 -1.19 0.62 5.24
CA LEU A 41 -2.17 1.12 6.22
C LEU A 41 -1.94 2.58 6.65
N TRP A 42 -0.71 3.09 6.58
CA TRP A 42 -0.40 4.48 6.94
C TRP A 42 -0.96 5.49 5.94
N ARG A 43 -1.16 5.07 4.68
CA ARG A 43 -1.83 5.89 3.66
C ARG A 43 -3.30 5.52 3.64
N PHE A 44 -4.10 6.24 4.43
CA PHE A 44 -5.53 6.05 4.48
C PHE A 44 -6.18 6.47 3.16
N GLU A 45 -6.61 5.51 2.34
CA GLU A 45 -7.43 5.79 1.16
C GLU A 45 -8.92 5.73 1.52
N VAL A 46 -9.59 6.89 1.42
CA VAL A 46 -11.03 7.02 1.65
C VAL A 46 -11.85 6.14 0.69
N SER A 47 -11.31 5.79 -0.47
CA SER A 47 -11.96 4.90 -1.46
C SER A 47 -12.22 3.50 -0.90
N MET A 48 -11.31 2.97 -0.05
CA MET A 48 -11.44 1.66 0.60
C MET A 48 -12.53 1.66 1.69
N ALA A 49 -12.77 2.81 2.33
CA ALA A 49 -13.84 2.96 3.31
C ALA A 49 -15.23 2.77 2.67
N ARG A 50 -15.40 3.07 1.38
CA ARG A 50 -16.69 2.93 0.68
C ARG A 50 -17.07 1.47 0.36
N HIS A 51 -16.11 0.54 0.31
CA HIS A 51 -16.43 -0.88 0.11
C HIS A 51 -16.80 -1.62 1.40
N GLN A 52 -16.37 -1.12 2.58
CA GLN A 52 -16.83 -1.62 3.88
C GLN A 52 -18.07 -0.87 4.40
N ALA A 53 -18.31 0.37 3.97
CA ALA A 53 -19.51 1.14 4.32
C ALA A 53 -20.70 0.88 3.38
N GLY A 54 -20.67 -0.18 2.57
CA GLY A 54 -21.72 -0.54 1.61
C GLY A 54 -22.96 -1.26 2.18
N GLN A 55 -23.20 -1.23 3.50
CA GLN A 55 -24.45 -1.71 4.13
C GLN A 55 -24.98 -0.81 5.26
N ALA A 56 -24.61 0.46 5.31
CA ALA A 56 -25.30 1.42 6.15
C ALA A 56 -25.66 2.64 5.30
N GLY A 57 -26.95 2.82 5.05
CA GLY A 57 -27.49 3.92 4.25
C GLY A 57 -26.88 5.25 4.68
N SER A 58 -26.32 5.98 3.72
CA SER A 58 -25.74 7.30 3.98
C SER A 58 -26.89 8.27 4.31
N PRO A 59 -26.92 8.93 5.49
CA PRO A 59 -27.78 10.09 5.66
C PRO A 59 -27.24 11.22 4.78
N GLY A 60 -28.12 11.81 3.98
CA GLY A 60 -27.78 12.87 3.04
C GLY A 60 -27.07 14.03 3.73
N VAL A 61 -26.08 14.60 3.05
CA VAL A 61 -25.41 15.83 3.49
C VAL A 61 -26.38 17.00 3.27
N PRO A 62 -26.80 17.75 4.30
CA PRO A 62 -27.67 18.88 4.10
C PRO A 62 -26.86 20.11 3.67
N GLY A 63 -27.26 20.68 2.53
CA GLY A 63 -27.15 22.11 2.19
C GLY A 63 -25.73 22.68 2.07
N GLN A 64 -25.29 22.90 0.83
CA GLN A 64 -24.39 24.02 0.53
C GLN A 64 -25.19 25.01 -0.33
N HIS A 65 -25.44 26.17 0.26
CA HIS A 65 -25.84 27.39 -0.45
C HIS A 65 -24.61 28.03 -1.07
#